data_AF-A0A7Y3EYC4-F1
#
_entry.id   AF-A0A7Y3EYC4-F1
#
_cell.length_a   1.000
_cell.length_b   1.000
_cell.length_c   1.000
_cell.angle_alpha   90.00
_cell.angle_beta   90.00
_cell.angle_gamma   90.00
#
_symmetry.space_group_name_H-M   'P 1'
#
loop_
_entity.id
_entity.type
_entity.pdbx_description
1 polymer ?
#
loop_
_entity_poly.entity_id
_entity_poly.type
_entity_poly.pdbx_seq_one_letter_code
_entity_poly.pdbx_strand_id
1 'polypeptide(L)'
;LMPLANTQLGQQIGSGLFHLPDSQTVLKELRELIRHLDCDRVQFMANHASNYLPISGRLKRDKDAILYRIDNAIKQKIELIPDYMRSL
;
A
#
# COMPACT_ATOMS: atom_id res chain seq x y z
N LEU A 1 0.02 -6.27 2.94
CA LEU A 1 0.02 -7.42 3.87
C LEU A 1 1.12 -8.40 3.44
N MET A 2 1.78 -9.04 4.40
CA MET A 2 2.68 -10.17 4.15
C MET A 2 2.24 -11.37 5.00
N PRO A 3 1.44 -12.28 4.43
CA PRO A 3 1.01 -13.46 5.14
C PRO A 3 2.19 -14.42 5.30
N LEU A 4 2.37 -14.90 6.52
CA LEU A 4 3.35 -15.93 6.84
C LEU A 4 2.74 -17.31 6.58
N ALA A 5 3.49 -18.20 5.92
CA ALA A 5 3.01 -19.52 5.52
C ALA A 5 2.52 -20.38 6.71
N ASN A 6 3.08 -20.18 7.90
CA ASN A 6 2.71 -20.89 9.13
C ASN A 6 1.50 -20.28 9.87
N THR A 7 0.78 -19.33 9.26
CA THR A 7 -0.44 -18.75 9.83
C THR A 7 -1.69 -19.28 9.12
N GLN A 8 -2.85 -19.19 9.77
CA GLN A 8 -4.13 -19.56 9.17
C GLN A 8 -4.38 -18.85 7.83
N LEU A 9 -4.06 -17.55 7.74
CA LEU A 9 -4.20 -16.81 6.50
C LEU A 9 -3.23 -17.30 5.41
N GLY A 10 -1.99 -17.62 5.78
CA GLY A 10 -1.02 -18.21 4.85
C GLY A 10 -1.49 -19.56 4.29
N GLN A 11 -2.08 -20.41 5.13
CA GLN A 11 -2.66 -21.69 4.71
C GLN A 11 -3.86 -21.49 3.77
N GLN A 12 -4.75 -20.55 4.09
CA GLN A 12 -5.91 -20.21 3.24
C GLN A 12 -5.48 -19.67 1.87
N ILE A 13 -4.40 -18.90 1.81
CA ILE A 13 -3.83 -18.43 0.56
C ILE A 13 -3.23 -19.60 -0.23
N GLY A 14 -2.45 -20.47 0.43
CA GLY A 14 -1.85 -21.65 -0.20
C GLY A 14 -2.89 -22.64 -0.74
N SER A 15 -4.08 -22.70 -0.12
CA SER A 15 -5.19 -23.54 -0.57
C SER A 15 -6.15 -22.84 -1.54
N GLY A 16 -5.91 -21.58 -1.92
CA GLY A 16 -6.78 -20.79 -2.79
C GLY A 16 -8.11 -20.36 -2.17
N LEU A 17 -8.28 -20.52 -0.86
CA LEU A 17 -9.48 -20.06 -0.13
C LEU A 17 -9.47 -18.55 0.11
N PHE A 18 -8.28 -17.94 0.09
CA PHE A 18 -8.12 -16.49 0.19
C PHE A 18 -7.20 -15.98 -0.92
N HIS A 19 -7.61 -14.90 -1.59
CA HIS A 19 -6.83 -14.25 -2.63
C HIS A 19 -6.38 -12.87 -2.15
N LEU A 20 -5.07 -12.62 -2.21
CA LEU A 20 -4.55 -11.28 -1.93
C LEU A 20 -4.94 -10.32 -3.07
N PRO A 21 -5.24 -9.05 -2.74
CA PRO A 21 -5.40 -8.03 -3.76
C PRO A 21 -4.07 -7.81 -4.50
N ASP A 22 -4.17 -7.52 -5.80
CA ASP A 22 -3.00 -7.13 -6.58
C ASP A 22 -2.50 -5.72 -6.20
N SER A 23 -1.32 -5.35 -6.71
CA SER A 23 -0.70 -4.05 -6.41
C SER A 23 -1.58 -2.86 -6.83
N GLN A 24 -2.31 -2.98 -7.94
CA GLN A 24 -3.21 -1.94 -8.45
C GLN A 24 -4.40 -1.72 -7.51
N THR A 25 -4.99 -2.79 -6.99
CA THR A 25 -6.10 -2.78 -6.04
C THR A 25 -5.63 -2.15 -4.72
N VAL A 26 -4.48 -2.58 -4.20
CA VAL A 26 -3.90 -2.00 -2.98
C VAL A 26 -3.62 -0.50 -3.13
N LEU A 27 -3.11 -0.05 -4.28
CA LEU A 27 -2.86 1.38 -4.53
C LEU A 27 -4.15 2.19 -4.63
N LYS A 28 -5.21 1.64 -5.24
CA LYS A 28 -6.52 2.30 -5.32
C LYS A 28 -7.15 2.43 -3.94
N GLU A 29 -7.07 1.39 -3.11
CA GLU A 29 -7.53 1.44 -1.70
C GLU A 29 -6.74 2.47 -0.89
N LEU A 30 -5.41 2.50 -1.02
CA LEU A 30 -4.57 3.48 -0.35
C LEU A 30 -4.91 4.92 -0.78
N ARG A 31 -5.12 5.15 -2.07
CA ARG A 31 -5.57 6.44 -2.60
C ARG A 31 -6.88 6.87 -1.97
N GLU A 32 -7.85 5.96 -1.92
CA GLU A 32 -9.19 6.21 -1.40
C GLU A 32 -9.16 6.53 0.10
N LEU A 33 -8.36 5.79 0.86
CA LEU A 33 -8.09 6.07 2.26
C LEU A 33 -7.54 7.48 2.45
N ILE A 34 -6.45 7.85 1.75
CA ILE A 34 -5.83 9.18 1.87
C ILE A 34 -6.78 10.30 1.47
N ARG A 35 -7.59 10.08 0.43
CA ARG A 35 -8.59 11.05 -0.03
C ARG A 35 -9.57 11.42 1.09
N HIS A 36 -10.00 10.42 1.86
CA HIS A 36 -11.02 10.59 2.90
C HIS A 36 -10.48 10.89 4.30
N LEU A 37 -9.21 10.59 4.59
CA LEU A 37 -8.61 10.95 5.86
C LEU A 37 -8.45 12.47 5.99
N ASP A 38 -9.16 13.09 6.92
CA ASP A 38 -8.98 14.49 7.29
C ASP A 38 -8.62 14.57 8.77
N CYS A 39 -7.32 14.66 9.05
CA CYS A 39 -6.79 14.71 10.41
C CYS A 39 -5.70 15.77 10.52
N ASP A 40 -5.78 16.60 11.57
CA ASP A 40 -4.79 17.61 11.87
C ASP A 40 -3.59 17.02 12.61
N ARG A 41 -2.40 17.52 12.27
CA ARG A 41 -1.13 17.18 12.95
C ARG A 41 -0.79 15.67 12.93
N VAL A 42 -1.15 14.97 11.86
CA VAL A 42 -0.83 13.54 11.66
C VAL A 42 0.37 13.36 10.72
N GLN A 43 1.32 12.52 11.13
CA GLN A 43 2.32 11.93 10.26
C GLN A 43 1.74 10.66 9.65
N PHE A 44 1.59 10.61 8.33
CA PHE A 44 1.17 9.42 7.61
C PHE A 44 2.38 8.66 7.09
N MET A 45 2.39 7.33 7.26
CA MET A 45 3.47 6.46 6.82
C MET A 45 2.89 5.16 6.23
N ALA A 46 3.27 4.87 4.99
CA ALA A 46 3.11 3.58 4.33
C ALA A 46 4.46 3.23 3.68
N ASN A 47 5.49 3.12 4.52
CA ASN A 47 6.89 2.98 4.12
C ASN A 47 7.54 1.71 4.68
N HIS A 48 6.73 0.73 5.11
CA HIS A 48 7.25 -0.57 5.51
C HIS A 48 7.78 -1.31 4.28
N ALA A 49 8.77 -2.20 4.46
CA ALA A 49 9.35 -3.00 3.37
C ALA A 49 8.31 -3.84 2.61
N SER A 50 7.17 -4.10 3.25
CA SER A 50 6.02 -4.78 2.65
C SER A 50 5.11 -3.92 1.76
N ASN A 51 5.37 -2.62 1.61
CA ASN A 51 4.52 -1.73 0.80
C ASN A 51 5.01 -1.69 -0.66
N TYR A 52 4.07 -1.59 -1.61
CA TYR A 52 4.39 -1.44 -3.03
C TYR A 52 4.97 -0.06 -3.38
N LEU A 53 4.54 0.97 -2.65
CA LEU A 53 4.93 2.35 -2.85
C LEU A 53 5.22 2.98 -1.49
N PRO A 54 6.49 3.27 -1.16
CA PRO A 54 6.84 3.98 0.05
C PRO A 54 6.26 5.39 0.06
N ILE A 55 5.49 5.71 1.10
CA ILE A 55 4.90 7.03 1.32
C ILE A 55 5.19 7.48 2.75
N SER A 56 5.59 8.74 2.91
CA SER A 56 5.70 9.40 4.22
C SER A 56 5.43 10.89 4.03
N GLY A 57 4.65 11.48 4.93
CA GLY A 57 4.34 12.91 4.89
C GLY A 57 3.40 13.36 6.00
N ARG A 58 3.33 14.67 6.23
CA ARG A 58 2.33 15.27 7.11
C ARG A 58 1.00 15.26 6.38
N LEU A 59 0.05 14.45 6.83
CA LEU A 59 -1.16 14.11 6.09
C LEU A 59 -1.87 15.33 5.49
N LYS A 60 -2.22 16.32 6.30
CA LYS A 60 -2.96 17.51 5.82
C LYS A 60 -2.16 18.39 4.87
N ARG A 61 -0.86 18.56 5.11
CA ARG A 61 0.02 19.42 4.29
C ARG A 61 0.39 18.76 2.97
N ASP A 62 0.66 17.46 3.02
CA ASP A 62 1.28 16.71 1.93
C ASP A 62 0.24 15.85 1.17
N LYS A 63 -1.06 15.94 1.51
CA LYS A 63 -2.15 15.12 0.93
C LYS A 63 -2.13 15.11 -0.59
N ASP A 64 -2.12 16.28 -1.22
CA ASP A 64 -2.21 16.39 -2.68
C ASP A 64 -0.97 15.80 -3.35
N ALA A 65 0.21 16.00 -2.77
CA ALA A 65 1.46 15.40 -3.25
C ALA A 65 1.44 13.87 -3.11
N ILE A 66 0.91 13.35 -2.00
CA ILE A 66 0.74 11.91 -1.77
C ILE A 66 -0.23 11.33 -2.81
N LEU A 67 -1.40 11.95 -3.00
CA LEU A 67 -2.39 11.51 -3.99
C LEU A 67 -1.83 11.52 -5.41
N TYR A 68 -1.11 12.58 -5.79
CA TYR A 68 -0.45 12.68 -7.09
C TYR A 68 0.57 11.55 -7.30
N ARG A 69 1.35 11.21 -6.27
CA ARG A 69 2.32 10.11 -6.35
C ARG A 69 1.62 8.75 -6.52
N ILE A 70 0.53 8.51 -5.79
CA ILE A 70 -0.26 7.28 -5.92
C ILE A 70 -0.90 7.20 -7.32
N ASP A 71 -1.44 8.29 -7.84
CA ASP A 71 -2.05 8.34 -9.18
C ASP A 71 -1.03 8.02 -10.29
N ASN A 72 0.21 8.50 -10.17
CA ASN A 72 1.27 8.16 -11.12
C ASN A 72 1.71 6.70 -10.99
N ALA A 73 1.74 6.14 -9.79
CA ALA A 73 2.03 4.73 -9.56
C ALA A 73 0.94 3.82 -10.15
N ILE A 74 -0.35 4.16 -9.96
CA ILE A 74 -1.48 3.45 -10.60
C ILE A 74 -1.34 3.48 -12.12
N LYS A 75 -0.98 4.64 -12.70
CA LYS A 75 -0.73 4.82 -14.14
C LYS A 75 0.59 4.21 -14.63
N GLN A 76 1.32 3.47 -13.79
CA GLN A 76 2.59 2.82 -14.11
C GLN A 76 3.68 3.80 -14.59
N LYS A 77 3.59 5.07 -14.19
CA LYS A 77 4.61 6.10 -14.44
C LYS A 77 5.72 6.11 -13.40
N ILE A 78 5.52 5.36 -12.32
CA ILE A 78 6.48 5.18 -11.22
C ILE A 78 6.59 3.68 -10.99
N GLU A 79 7.82 3.19 -10.90
CA GLU A 79 8.08 1.79 -10.58
C GLU A 79 7.69 1.47 -9.13
N LEU A 80 7.06 0.31 -8.95
CA LEU A 80 6.71 -0.23 -7.65
C LEU A 80 7.83 -1.12 -7.13
N ILE A 81 7.88 -1.30 -5.81
CA ILE A 81 8.75 -2.33 -5.22
C ILE A 81 8.24 -3.71 -5.69
N PRO A 82 9.06 -4.50 -6.39
CA PRO A 82 8.68 -5.84 -6.83
C PRO A 82 8.42 -6.78 -5.65
N ASP A 83 7.50 -7.74 -5.81
CA ASP A 83 7.10 -8.63 -4.70
C ASP A 83 8.29 -9.39 -4.09
N TYR A 84 9.29 -9.80 -4.87
CA TYR A 84 10.47 -10.51 -4.36
C TYR A 84 11.41 -9.62 -3.53
N MET A 85 11.33 -8.29 -3.68
CA MET A 85 12.10 -7.33 -2.87
C MET A 85 11.34 -6.87 -1.64
N ARG A 86 10.03 -7.12 -1.60
CA ARG A 86 9.25 -6.87 -0.40
C ARG A 86 9.59 -7.98 0.60
N SER A 87 10.16 -7.62 1.75
CA SER A 87 10.38 -8.54 2.87
C SER A 87 9.69 -8.05 4.15
N LEU A 88 9.62 -8.96 5.13
CA LEU A 88 9.45 -8.60 6.54
C LEU A 88 10.78 -8.14 7.14
#